data_AF-I7A0F1-F1
#
_entry.id   AF-I7A0F1-F1
#
_cell.length_a   1.000
_cell.length_b   1.000
_cell.length_c   1.000
_cell.angle_alpha   90.00
_cell.angle_beta   90.00
_cell.angle_gamma   90.00
#
_symmetry.space_group_name_H-M   'P 1'
#
loop_
_entity.id
_entity.type
_entity.pdbx_description
1 polymer ?
#
loop_
_entity_poly.entity_id
_entity_poly.type
_entity_poly.pdbx_seq_one_letter_code
_entity_poly.pdbx_strand_id
1 'polypeptide(L)'
;MKETILNIYVEIENKDVVGFKAISYEVEGSDADKINFLKRQAKSDYMRAVRFEAPVNEKGEFISYRKFSRLESKGYHYKLYEEIFDYFETPDNPLICVTPVLDGKILAD
;
A
#
# COMPACT_ATOMS: atom_id res chain seq x y z
N MET A 1 20.06 9.81 -6.84
CA MET A 1 19.94 9.22 -5.50
C MET A 1 18.89 8.14 -5.63
N LYS A 2 19.32 6.90 -5.40
CA LYS A 2 18.41 5.75 -5.31
C LYS A 2 17.58 5.90 -4.05
N GLU A 3 16.29 5.67 -4.18
CA GLU A 3 15.34 5.67 -3.09
C GLU A 3 14.48 4.41 -3.17
N THR A 4 14.17 3.83 -2.02
CA THR A 4 13.20 2.74 -1.90
C THR A 4 11.79 3.29 -2.02
N ILE A 5 11.10 2.91 -3.09
CA ILE A 5 9.71 3.29 -3.38
C ILE A 5 8.80 2.06 -3.39
N LEU A 6 7.50 2.24 -3.12
CA LEU A 6 6.60 1.10 -2.93
C LEU A 6 5.31 1.19 -3.74
N ASN A 7 4.88 0.05 -4.25
CA ASN A 7 3.48 -0.20 -4.58
C ASN A 7 2.82 -0.92 -3.40
N ILE A 8 1.76 -0.35 -2.86
CA ILE A 8 0.95 -0.92 -1.77
C ILE A 8 -0.45 -1.17 -2.30
N TYR A 9 -1.00 -2.33 -1.99
CA TYR A 9 -2.34 -2.76 -2.34
C TYR A 9 -3.16 -2.92 -1.07
N VAL A 10 -4.34 -2.30 -1.04
CA VAL A 10 -5.29 -2.45 0.07
C VAL A 10 -6.35 -3.44 -0.37
N GLU A 11 -6.34 -4.64 0.21
CA GLU A 11 -7.32 -5.68 -0.11
C GLU A 11 -8.60 -5.42 0.67
N ILE A 12 -9.70 -5.25 -0.07
CA ILE A 12 -11.01 -4.87 0.45
C ILE A 12 -12.00 -5.97 0.11
N GLU A 13 -12.62 -6.54 1.14
CA GLU A 13 -13.70 -7.51 1.01
C GLU A 13 -14.88 -7.05 1.87
N ASN A 14 -16.11 -7.13 1.35
CA ASN A 14 -17.31 -6.73 2.08
C ASN A 14 -17.27 -5.31 2.70
N LYS A 15 -16.50 -4.39 2.10
CA LYS A 15 -16.23 -3.00 2.54
C LYS A 15 -15.23 -2.85 3.69
N ASP A 16 -14.62 -3.93 4.14
CA ASP A 16 -13.59 -3.93 5.16
C ASP A 16 -12.21 -4.20 4.56
N VAL A 17 -11.18 -3.60 5.15
CA VAL A 17 -9.78 -3.83 4.79
C VAL A 17 -9.34 -5.14 5.45
N VAL A 18 -9.12 -6.16 4.64
CA VAL A 18 -8.82 -7.53 5.11
C VAL A 18 -7.35 -7.89 5.00
N GLY A 19 -6.56 -7.11 4.27
CA GLY A 19 -5.14 -7.33 4.13
C GLY A 19 -4.47 -6.26 3.30
N PHE A 20 -3.15 -6.40 3.20
CA PHE A 20 -2.36 -5.60 2.29
C PHE A 20 -1.45 -6.50 1.46
N LYS A 21 -1.03 -5.97 0.32
CA LYS A 21 0.18 -6.45 -0.34
C LYS A 21 1.12 -5.31 -0.63
N ALA A 22 2.41 -5.56 -0.65
CA ALA A 22 3.37 -4.54 -1.05
C ALA A 22 4.59 -5.12 -1.76
N ILE A 23 5.21 -4.28 -2.59
CA ILE A 23 6.47 -4.55 -3.26
C ILE A 23 7.28 -3.26 -3.34
N SER A 24 8.60 -3.37 -3.14
CA SER A 24 9.52 -2.25 -3.19
C SER A 24 10.41 -2.28 -4.44
N TYR A 25 10.94 -1.11 -4.77
CA TYR A 25 11.95 -0.92 -5.81
C TYR A 25 12.96 0.13 -5.37
N GLU A 26 14.21 -0.02 -5.78
CA GLU A 26 15.20 1.05 -5.71
C GLU A 26 15.30 1.75 -7.07
N VAL A 27 14.82 2.99 -7.14
CA VAL A 27 14.74 3.73 -8.40
C VAL A 27 15.38 5.11 -8.25
N GLU A 28 16.11 5.53 -9.27
CA GLU A 28 16.58 6.92 -9.42
C GLU A 28 15.67 7.69 -10.37
N GLY A 29 15.59 9.00 -10.17
CA GLY A 29 14.82 9.90 -11.02
C GLY A 29 14.07 10.93 -10.20
N SER A 30 13.24 11.73 -10.89
CA SER A 30 12.30 12.61 -10.20
C SER A 30 11.18 11.81 -9.56
N ASP A 31 10.48 12.42 -8.60
CA ASP A 31 9.30 11.79 -7.99
C ASP A 31 8.22 11.46 -9.03
N ALA A 32 8.08 12.30 -10.06
CA ALA A 32 7.18 12.03 -11.17
C ALA A 32 7.56 10.76 -11.95
N ASP A 33 8.86 10.54 -12.20
CA ASP A 33 9.35 9.35 -12.89
C ASP A 33 9.11 8.09 -12.05
N LYS A 34 9.38 8.17 -10.74
CA LYS A 34 9.14 7.08 -9.78
C LYS A 34 7.67 6.72 -9.66
N ILE A 35 6.78 7.71 -9.56
CA ILE A 35 5.32 7.51 -9.55
C ILE A 35 4.86 6.86 -10.85
N ASN A 36 5.33 7.36 -12.00
CA ASN A 36 4.98 6.79 -13.30
C ASN A 36 5.50 5.36 -13.48
N PHE A 37 6.66 5.05 -12.90
CA PHE A 37 7.16 3.68 -12.84
C PHE A 37 6.23 2.78 -12.01
N LEU A 38 5.89 3.18 -10.78
CA LEU A 38 4.99 2.42 -9.90
C LEU A 38 3.63 2.15 -10.53
N LYS A 39 2.99 3.19 -11.12
CA LYS A 39 1.71 3.05 -11.81
C LYS A 39 1.75 2.05 -12.96
N ARG A 40 2.82 2.06 -13.78
CA ARG A 40 2.98 1.11 -14.89
C ARG A 40 3.12 -0.34 -14.41
N GLN A 41 3.74 -0.55 -13.26
CA GLN A 41 3.97 -1.88 -12.70
C GLN A 41 2.79 -2.40 -11.88
N ALA A 42 1.87 -1.55 -11.43
CA ALA A 42 0.85 -1.87 -10.43
C ALA A 42 0.06 -3.16 -10.74
N LYS A 43 -0.32 -3.38 -12.00
CA LYS A 43 -1.09 -4.57 -12.38
C LYS A 43 -0.27 -5.87 -12.29
N SER A 44 0.98 -5.85 -12.75
CA SER A 44 1.88 -7.01 -12.70
C SER A 44 2.44 -7.28 -11.31
N ASP A 45 2.56 -6.23 -10.50
CA ASP A 45 3.14 -6.28 -9.17
C ASP A 45 2.23 -6.94 -8.16
N TYR A 46 0.91 -6.73 -8.26
CA TYR A 46 -0.04 -7.33 -7.33
C TYR A 46 0.10 -8.86 -7.20
N MET A 47 0.42 -9.55 -8.30
CA MET A 47 0.58 -11.01 -8.32
C MET A 47 1.86 -11.50 -7.63
N ARG A 48 2.86 -10.62 -7.46
CA ARG A 48 4.19 -10.95 -6.91
C ARG A 48 4.47 -10.25 -5.58
N ALA A 49 3.58 -9.35 -5.17
CA ALA A 49 3.70 -8.56 -3.97
C ALA A 49 3.58 -9.44 -2.71
N VAL A 50 4.34 -9.07 -1.68
CA VAL A 50 4.35 -9.73 -0.37
C VAL A 50 3.05 -9.40 0.35
N ARG A 51 2.42 -10.39 0.99
CA ARG A 51 1.18 -10.21 1.76
C ARG A 51 1.48 -9.80 3.20
N PHE A 52 0.67 -8.88 3.71
CA PHE A 52 0.67 -8.41 5.09
C PHE A 52 -0.75 -8.47 5.64
N GLU A 53 -0.88 -8.71 6.94
CA GLU A 53 -2.18 -8.79 7.60
C GLU A 53 -2.75 -7.39 7.87
N ALA A 54 -4.07 -7.23 7.77
CA ALA A 54 -4.71 -5.97 8.15
C ALA A 54 -4.81 -5.85 9.68
N PRO A 55 -4.70 -4.64 10.25
CA PRO A 55 -4.90 -4.43 11.67
C PRO A 55 -6.36 -4.73 12.03
N VAL A 56 -6.53 -5.59 13.02
CA VAL A 56 -7.83 -5.91 13.64
C VAL A 56 -7.96 -5.21 15.00
N ASN A 57 -9.18 -4.93 15.42
CA ASN A 57 -9.43 -4.41 16.76
C ASN A 57 -9.30 -5.52 17.83
N GLU A 58 -9.49 -5.17 19.10
CA GLU A 58 -9.45 -6.12 20.24
C GLU A 58 -10.45 -7.29 20.12
N LYS A 59 -11.49 -7.15 19.28
CA LYS A 59 -12.48 -8.19 19.00
C LYS A 59 -12.16 -9.03 17.76
N GLY A 60 -11.04 -8.75 17.09
CA GLY A 60 -10.66 -9.40 15.83
C GLY A 60 -11.41 -8.86 14.61
N GLU A 61 -12.06 -7.70 14.71
CA GLU A 61 -12.81 -7.12 13.59
C GLU A 61 -11.92 -6.20 12.75
N PHE A 62 -12.06 -6.32 11.42
CA PHE A 62 -11.37 -5.47 10.45
C PHE A 62 -11.88 -4.02 10.46
N ILE A 63 -11.04 -3.11 9.97
CA ILE A 63 -11.41 -1.71 9.78
C ILE A 63 -12.16 -1.53 8.45
N SER A 64 -13.33 -0.87 8.50
CA SER A 64 -14.01 -0.46 7.27
C SER A 64 -13.13 0.44 6.39
N TYR A 65 -13.16 0.22 5.07
CA TYR A 65 -12.40 1.00 4.10
C TYR A 65 -12.70 2.50 4.20
N ARG A 66 -13.95 2.87 4.51
CA ARG A 66 -14.33 4.26 4.75
C ARG A 66 -13.56 4.89 5.91
N LYS A 67 -13.39 4.15 7.01
CA LYS A 67 -12.63 4.63 8.18
C LYS A 67 -11.13 4.65 7.85
N PHE A 68 -10.63 3.62 7.16
CA PHE A 68 -9.26 3.53 6.69
C PHE A 68 -8.87 4.71 5.80
N SER A 69 -9.61 4.96 4.72
CA SER A 69 -9.38 6.07 3.78
C SER A 69 -9.41 7.44 4.48
N ARG A 70 -10.25 7.61 5.50
CA ARG A 70 -10.28 8.84 6.33
C ARG A 70 -9.05 9.00 7.22
N LEU A 71 -8.44 7.91 7.68
CA LEU A 71 -7.18 7.98 8.44
C LEU A 71 -6.02 8.29 7.49
N GLU A 72 -6.02 7.64 6.33
CA GLU A 72 -5.05 7.87 5.26
C GLU A 72 -5.05 9.35 4.83
N SER A 73 -6.22 9.92 4.52
CA SER A 73 -6.35 11.34 4.13
C SER A 73 -5.93 12.34 5.22
N LYS A 74 -5.78 11.87 6.47
CA LYS A 74 -5.32 12.68 7.62
C LYS A 74 -3.82 12.53 7.87
N GLY A 75 -3.09 11.82 7.01
CA GLY A 75 -1.64 11.63 7.12
C GLY A 75 -1.23 10.49 8.05
N TYR A 76 -2.13 9.57 8.40
CA TYR A 76 -1.80 8.42 9.27
C TYR A 76 -1.12 7.27 8.52
N HIS A 77 -0.52 7.50 7.35
CA HIS A 77 0.12 6.48 6.51
C HIS A 77 1.13 5.63 7.30
N TYR A 78 1.99 6.27 8.09
CA TYR A 78 2.99 5.56 8.90
C TYR A 78 2.37 4.52 9.82
N LYS A 79 1.25 4.84 10.49
CA LYS A 79 0.56 3.88 11.38
C LYS A 79 -0.21 2.80 10.63
N LEU A 80 -0.67 3.09 9.41
CA LEU A 80 -1.44 2.15 8.62
C LEU A 80 -0.55 1.11 7.93
N TYR A 81 0.70 1.48 7.65
CA TYR A 81 1.64 0.68 6.84
C TYR A 81 2.96 0.42 7.57
N GLU A 82 3.01 0.56 8.89
CA GLU A 82 4.23 0.43 9.72
C GLU A 82 4.97 -0.89 9.43
N GLU A 83 4.27 -2.02 9.48
CA GLU A 83 4.84 -3.34 9.20
C GLU A 83 5.43 -3.44 7.79
N ILE A 84 4.80 -2.78 6.81
CA ILE A 84 5.28 -2.75 5.42
C ILE A 84 6.57 -1.91 5.32
N PHE A 85 6.58 -0.75 5.95
CA PHE A 85 7.72 0.17 5.95
C PHE A 85 8.94 -0.43 6.64
N ASP A 86 8.71 -1.11 7.77
CA ASP A 86 9.76 -1.83 8.50
C ASP A 86 10.30 -3.01 7.68
N TYR A 87 9.41 -3.79 7.05
CA TYR A 87 9.81 -4.95 6.23
C TYR A 87 10.69 -4.56 5.04
N PHE A 88 10.40 -3.43 4.40
CA PHE A 88 11.15 -2.95 3.23
C PHE A 88 12.25 -1.93 3.57
N GLU A 89 12.51 -1.69 4.85
CA GLU A 89 13.53 -0.74 5.34
C GLU A 89 13.43 0.63 4.66
N THR A 90 12.20 1.16 4.58
CA THR A 90 11.92 2.37 3.81
C THR A 90 12.39 3.64 4.53
N PRO A 91 12.72 4.73 3.82
CA PRO A 91 13.04 6.01 4.47
C PRO A 91 11.83 6.58 5.22
N ASP A 92 12.05 7.55 6.11
CA ASP A 92 11.00 8.16 6.96
C ASP A 92 9.77 8.67 6.18
N ASN A 93 9.97 9.11 4.94
CA ASN A 93 8.91 9.60 4.06
C ASN A 93 9.00 8.88 2.71
N PRO A 94 8.55 7.61 2.61
CA PRO A 94 8.72 6.85 1.40
C PRO A 94 7.74 7.31 0.33
N LEU A 95 8.21 7.36 -0.91
CA LEU A 95 7.33 7.54 -2.06
C LEU A 95 6.55 6.24 -2.32
N ILE A 96 5.23 6.32 -2.16
CA ILE A 96 4.33 5.17 -2.31
C ILE A 96 3.23 5.44 -3.34
N CYS A 97 2.76 4.37 -3.99
CA CYS A 97 1.49 4.35 -4.71
C CYS A 97 0.58 3.33 -4.03
N VAL A 98 -0.61 3.77 -3.63
CA VAL A 98 -1.61 2.92 -2.98
C VAL A 98 -2.72 2.59 -3.97
N THR A 99 -3.00 1.31 -4.16
CA THR A 99 -4.03 0.82 -5.07
C THR A 99 -5.07 -0.01 -4.32
N PRO A 100 -6.35 0.39 -4.29
CA PRO A 100 -7.40 -0.43 -3.70
C PRO A 100 -7.71 -1.63 -4.60
N VAL A 101 -7.87 -2.80 -3.97
CA VAL A 101 -8.24 -4.06 -4.63
C VAL A 101 -9.56 -4.53 -4.04
N LEU A 102 -10.62 -4.45 -4.82
CA LEU A 102 -11.98 -4.80 -4.39
C LEU A 102 -12.34 -6.20 -4.88
N ASP A 103 -12.59 -7.13 -3.95
CA ASP A 103 -12.96 -8.53 -4.26
C ASP A 103 -11.98 -9.17 -5.27
N GLY A 104 -10.68 -8.95 -5.07
CA GLY A 104 -9.61 -9.45 -5.94
C GLY A 104 -9.41 -8.70 -7.26
N LYS A 105 -10.16 -7.63 -7.52
CA LYS A 105 -10.03 -6.79 -8.72
C LYS A 105 -9.30 -5.49 -8.39
N ILE A 106 -8.17 -5.29 -9.06
CA ILE A 106 -7.41 -4.03 -8.98
C ILE A 106 -8.22 -2.95 -9.70
N LEU A 107 -8.57 -1.89 -8.99
CA LEU A 107 -9.17 -0.68 -9.56
C LEU A 107 -8.06 0.32 -9.91
N ALA A 108 -7.16 -0.08 -10.82
CA ALA A 108 -6.14 0.81 -11.36
C ALA A 108 -6.57 1.24 -12.77
N ASP A 109 -6.73 2.55 -12.97
CA ASP A 109 -6.84 3.17 -14.29
C ASP A 109 -5.45 3.35 -14.93
#